data_AF-A0A534M2S5-F1
#
_entry.id   AF-A0A534M2S5-F1
#
_cell.length_a   1.000
_cell.length_b   1.000
_cell.length_c   1.000
_cell.angle_alpha   90.00
_cell.angle_beta   90.00
_cell.angle_gamma   90.00
#
_symmetry.space_group_name_H-M   'P 1'
#
loop_
_entity.id
_entity.type
_entity.pdbx_description
1 polymer ?
#
loop_
_entity_poly.entity_id
_entity_poly.type
_entity_poly.pdbx_seq_one_letter_code
_entity_poly.pdbx_strand_id
1 'polypeptide(L)' 'MSDVLVIGGSGLLGQHLVEEAKARGFPVQATYAGGAIPGAIRMELADLEGTIRTLVRLRPKVV' A
#
# COMPACT_ATOMS: atom_id res chain seq x y z
N MET A 1 9.58 2.56 8.34
CA MET A 1 8.81 1.38 8.79
C MET A 1 7.36 1.75 8.64
N SER A 2 6.56 0.91 7.97
CA SER A 2 5.13 1.20 7.77
C SER A 2 4.32 0.24 8.62
N ASP A 3 3.29 0.74 9.29
CA ASP A 3 2.42 -0.09 10.12
C ASP A 3 1.30 -0.70 9.28
N VAL A 4 0.81 0.02 8.27
CA VAL A 4 -0.26 -0.41 7.37
C VAL A 4 0.22 -0.37 5.91
N LEU A 5 -0.06 -1.42 5.14
CA LEU A 5 0.11 -1.47 3.70
C LEU A 5 -1.22 -1.68 3.00
N VAL A 6 -1.76 -0.66 2.35
CA VAL A 6 -3.00 -0.79 1.57
C VAL A 6 -2.68 -1.29 0.16
N ILE A 7 -3.16 -2.48 -0.19
CA ILE A 7 -3.11 -2.98 -1.56
C ILE A 7 -4.30 -2.43 -2.37
N GLY A 8 -4.04 -1.89 -3.56
CA GLY A 8 -5.08 -1.26 -4.37
C GLY A 8 -5.44 0.15 -3.91
N GLY A 9 -4.46 0.90 -3.39
CA GLY A 9 -4.62 2.26 -2.88
C GLY A 9 -5.14 3.28 -3.89
N SER A 10 -5.04 3.01 -5.19
CA SER A 10 -5.64 3.86 -6.23
C SER A 10 -7.14 3.66 -6.41
N GLY A 11 -7.71 2.56 -5.92
CA GLY A 11 -9.14 2.28 -5.97
C GLY A 11 -9.92 3.08 -4.93
N LEU A 12 -11.25 3.14 -5.10
CA LEU A 12 -12.15 3.90 -4.22
C LEU A 12 -11.95 3.57 -2.73
N LEU A 13 -11.97 2.28 -2.38
CA LEU A 13 -11.79 1.84 -0.99
C LEU A 13 -10.37 2.07 -0.50
N GLY A 14 -9.37 1.81 -1.36
CA GLY A 14 -7.97 1.97 -1.01
C GLY A 14 -7.63 3.43 -0.64
N GLN A 15 -8.16 4.39 -1.39
CA GLN A 15 -7.97 5.81 -1.08
C GLN A 15 -8.58 6.18 0.28
N HIS A 16 -9.81 5.74 0.55
CA HIS A 16 -10.45 6.00 1.84
C HIS A 16 -9.69 5.35 3.02
N LEU A 17 -9.19 4.12 2.85
CA LEU A 17 -8.39 3.46 3.89
C LEU A 17 -7.07 4.17 4.14
N VAL A 18 -6.41 4.67 3.10
CA VAL A 18 -5.17 5.45 3.23
C VAL A 18 -5.43 6.75 4.00
N GLU A 19 -6.49 7.49 3.65
CA GLU A 19 -6.82 8.73 4.35
C GLU A 19 -7.26 8.49 5.80
N GLU A 20 -8.04 7.44 6.07
CA GLU A 20 -8.42 7.06 7.43
C GLU A 20 -7.20 6.65 8.27
N ALA A 21 -6.29 5.86 7.71
CA ALA A 21 -5.07 5.46 8.40
C ALA A 21 -4.19 6.68 8.75
N LYS A 22 -4.04 7.63 7.81
CA LYS A 22 -3.34 8.90 8.05
C LYS A 22 -4.03 9.73 9.14
N ALA A 23 -5.36 9.86 9.09
CA ALA A 23 -6.13 10.61 10.08
C ALA A 23 -5.96 10.05 11.50
N ARG A 24 -5.77 8.74 11.62
CA ARG A 24 -5.46 8.05 12.89
C ARG A 24 -3.98 8.07 13.28
N GLY A 25 -3.11 8.69 12.48
CA GLY A 25 -1.67 8.77 12.75
C GLY A 25 -0.91 7.48 12.47
N PHE A 26 -1.50 6.52 11.73
CA PHE A 26 -0.79 5.30 11.35
C PHE A 26 0.17 5.58 10.17
N PRO A 27 1.43 5.13 10.27
CA PRO A 27 2.34 5.11 9.12
C PRO A 27 1.81 4.17 8.04
N VAL A 28 1.16 4.72 7.01
CA VAL A 28 0.55 3.96 5.92
C VAL A 28 1.35 4.07 4.62
N GLN A 29 1.46 2.96 3.91
CA GLN A 29 1.91 2.90 2.52
C GLN A 29 0.81 2.31 1.66
N ALA A 30 0.81 2.66 0.38
CA ALA A 30 -0.19 2.19 -0.57
C ALA A 30 0.49 1.57 -1.79
N THR A 31 -0.17 0.59 -2.41
CA THR A 31 0.25 0.04 -3.70
C THR A 31 -0.81 0.21 -4.76
N TYR A 32 -0.41 0.19 -6.03
CA TYR A 32 -1.34 0.21 -7.16
C TYR A 32 -0.90 -0.73 -8.29
N ALA A 33 -1.88 -1.36 -8.93
CA ALA A 33 -1.72 -2.13 -10.17
C ALA A 33 -2.26 -1.37 -11.40
N GLY A 34 -2.89 -0.21 -11.21
CA GLY A 34 -3.34 0.69 -12.28
C GLY A 34 -3.72 2.05 -11.69
N GLY A 35 -3.61 3.14 -12.47
CA GLY A 35 -3.89 4.50 -11.99
C GLY A 35 -2.92 4.94 -10.90
N ALA A 36 -1.76 5.47 -11.27
CA ALA A 36 -0.76 5.92 -10.31
C ALA A 36 -1.31 7.02 -9.41
N ILE A 37 -1.01 6.93 -8.11
CA ILE A 37 -1.31 7.98 -7.13
C ILE A 37 0.00 8.44 -6.48
N PRO A 38 0.11 9.72 -6.07
CA PRO A 38 1.31 10.25 -5.44
C PRO A 38 1.73 9.43 -4.21
N GLY A 39 3.00 9.03 -4.16
CA GLY A 39 3.59 8.32 -3.02
C GLY A 39 3.29 6.82 -2.94
N ALA A 40 2.44 6.25 -3.81
CA ALA A 40 2.18 4.82 -3.83
C ALA A 40 3.22 4.02 -4.64
N ILE A 41 3.38 2.76 -4.28
CA ILE A 41 4.32 1.83 -4.91
C ILE A 41 3.61 1.00 -5.97
N ARG A 42 4.19 0.93 -7.17
CA ARG A 42 3.70 0.01 -8.21
C ARG A 42 3.90 -1.43 -7.73
N MET A 43 2.82 -2.21 -7.68
CA MET A 43 2.87 -3.63 -7.30
C MET A 43 1.74 -4.39 -7.98
N GLU A 44 2.05 -5.57 -8.51
CA GLU A 44 1.08 -6.48 -9.10
C GLU A 44 1.13 -7.81 -8.35
N LEU A 45 -0.03 -8.29 -7.90
CA LEU A 45 -0.11 -9.53 -7.11
C LEU A 45 0.28 -10.78 -7.92
N ALA A 46 0.17 -10.71 -9.25
CA ALA A 46 0.62 -11.77 -10.15
C ALA A 46 2.16 -11.86 -10.21
N ASP A 47 2.88 -10.77 -9.89
CA ASP A 47 4.34 -10.76 -9.71
C ASP A 47 4.67 -11.13 -8.26
N LEU A 48 4.81 -12.44 -8.01
CA LEU A 48 5.11 -12.96 -6.68
C LEU A 48 6.45 -12.42 -6.14
N GLU A 49 7.48 -12.34 -6.97
CA GLU A 49 8.79 -11.86 -6.57
C GLU A 49 8.73 -10.37 -6.19
N GLY A 50 8.06 -9.55 -7.01
CA GLY A 50 7.85 -8.14 -6.72
C GLY A 50 7.01 -7.89 -5.48
N THR A 51 6.00 -8.74 -5.24
CA THR A 51 5.18 -8.70 -4.03
C THR A 51 6.01 -9.02 -2.79
N ILE A 52 6.78 -10.10 -2.80
CA ILE A 52 7.67 -10.49 -1.69
C ILE A 52 8.69 -9.39 -1.42
N ARG A 53 9.34 -8.85 -2.47
CA ARG A 53 10.30 -7.75 -2.36
C ARG A 53 9.68 -6.52 -1.68
N THR A 54 8.43 -6.19 -2.02
CA THR A 54 7.70 -5.05 -1.42
C THR A 54 7.39 -5.31 0.04
N LEU A 55 6.87 -6.49 0.39
CA LEU A 55 6.56 -6.86 1.77
C LEU A 55 7.81 -6.88 2.65
N VAL A 56 8.93 -7.43 2.16
CA VAL A 56 10.21 -7.48 2.89
C VAL A 56 10.81 -6.08 3.08
N ARG A 57 10.69 -5.19 2.08
CA ARG A 57 11.17 -3.82 2.15
C ARG A 57 10.36 -2.98 3.15
N LEU A 58 9.04 -3.09 3.11
CA LEU A 58 8.15 -2.24 3.92
C LEU A 58 7.93 -2.77 5.34
N ARG A 59 7.98 -4.09 5.50
CA ARG A 59 7.69 -4.82 6.74
C ARG A 59 6.41 -4.33 7.42
N PRO A 60 5.25 -4.34 6.72
CA PRO A 60 4.00 -3.90 7.29
C PRO A 60 3.56 -4.81 8.43
N LYS A 61 2.88 -4.25 9.43
CA LYS A 61 2.24 -5.03 10.50
C LYS A 61 0.87 -5.56 10.05
N VAL A 62 0.19 -4.81 9.20
CA VAL A 62 -1.11 -5.12 8.61
C VAL A 62 -1.09 -4.81 7.12
N VAL A 63 -1.71 -5.68 6.32
CA VAL A 63 -1.94 -5.52 4.89
C VAL A 63 -3.44 -5.46 4.63
#